data_AF-A0A3M8DJK4-F1
#
_entry.id   AF-A0A3M8DJK4-F1
#
_cell.length_a   1.000
_cell.length_b   1.000
_cell.length_c   1.000
_cell.angle_alpha   90.00
_cell.angle_beta   90.00
_cell.angle_gamma   90.00
#
_symmetry.space_group_name_H-M   'P 1'
#
loop_
_entity.id
_entity.type
_entity.pdbx_description
1 polymer ?
#
loop_
_entity_poly.entity_id
_entity_poly.type
_entity_poly.pdbx_seq_one_letter_code
_entity_poly.pdbx_strand_id
1 'polypeptide(L)' 'MEATNRMIDDLRRKLERAAKDAGYNFLDPEIVRISQQLDKLIVAHMLHEKRPS' A
#
# COMPACT_ATOMS: atom_id res chain seq x y z
N MET A 1 -15.98 -5.24 -4.78
CA MET A 1 -14.54 -5.04 -5.07
C MET A 1 -14.11 -3.57 -5.07
N GLU A 2 -14.94 -2.60 -4.64
CA GLU A 2 -14.54 -1.18 -4.62
C GLU A 2 -13.86 -0.71 -3.31
N ALA A 3 -14.16 -1.35 -2.18
CA ALA A 3 -13.61 -0.95 -0.88
C ALA A 3 -12.09 -1.18 -0.78
N THR A 4 -11.59 -2.32 -1.30
CA THR A 4 -10.17 -2.65 -1.28
C THR A 4 -9.35 -1.72 -2.18
N ASN A 5 -9.86 -1.38 -3.36
CA ASN A 5 -9.21 -0.42 -4.26
C ASN A 5 -9.12 0.98 -3.64
N ARG A 6 -10.17 1.43 -2.92
CA ARG A 6 -10.13 2.69 -2.18
C ARG A 6 -9.08 2.66 -1.05
N MET A 7 -8.95 1.56 -0.34
CA MET A 7 -7.92 1.41 0.71
C MET A 7 -6.51 1.40 0.13
N ILE A 8 -6.30 0.76 -1.03
CA ILE A 8 -5.01 0.78 -1.72
C ILE A 8 -4.68 2.20 -2.19
N ASP A 9 -5.65 2.94 -2.77
CA ASP A 9 -5.44 4.33 -3.20
C ASP A 9 -5.09 5.26 -2.02
N ASP A 10 -5.79 5.11 -0.89
CA ASP A 10 -5.53 5.90 0.33
C ASP A 10 -4.13 5.65 0.88
N LEU A 11 -3.72 4.37 0.94
CA LEU A 11 -2.39 4.00 1.40
C LEU A 11 -1.30 4.45 0.42
N ARG A 12 -1.59 4.46 -0.89
CA ARG A 12 -0.67 4.94 -1.92
C ARG A 12 -0.45 6.45 -1.81
N ARG A 13 -1.52 7.22 -1.56
CA ARG A 13 -1.43 8.66 -1.27
C ARG A 13 -0.70 8.95 0.03
N LYS A 14 -0.91 8.15 1.08
CA LYS A 14 -0.15 8.28 2.33
C LYS A 14 1.33 8.00 2.14
N LEU A 15 1.68 6.97 1.36
CA LEU A 15 3.06 6.67 1.02
C LEU A 15 3.71 7.79 0.22
N GLU A 16 3.02 8.33 -0.78
CA GLU A 16 3.51 9.47 -1.57
C GLU A 16 3.72 10.71 -0.69
N ARG A 17 2.81 10.99 0.24
CA ARG A 17 2.91 12.13 1.14
C ARG A 17 4.05 11.95 2.15
N ALA A 18 4.18 10.77 2.74
CA ALA A 18 5.29 10.43 3.63
C ALA A 18 6.64 10.46 2.90
N ALA A 19 6.70 9.94 1.67
CA ALA A 19 7.86 10.07 0.80
C ALA A 19 8.21 11.52 0.54
N LYS A 20 7.23 12.37 0.19
CA LYS A 20 7.47 13.79 -0.06
C LYS A 20 7.97 14.54 1.18
N ASP A 21 7.41 14.22 2.36
CA ASP A 21 7.77 14.82 3.64
C ASP A 21 9.19 14.41 4.08
N ALA A 22 9.54 13.13 3.89
CA ALA A 22 10.86 12.60 4.18
C ALA A 22 11.92 12.92 3.09
N GLY A 23 11.56 13.63 2.00
CA GLY A 23 12.49 13.95 0.92
C GLY A 23 12.83 12.77 -0.01
N TYR A 24 11.86 11.89 -0.27
CA TYR A 24 11.97 10.63 -0.99
C TYR A 24 12.93 9.63 -0.35
N ASN A 25 13.04 9.68 0.98
CA ASN A 25 13.91 8.78 1.71
C ASN A 25 13.23 7.43 1.88
N PHE A 26 13.33 6.56 0.87
CA PHE A 26 12.71 5.22 0.88
C PHE A 26 13.24 4.28 1.98
N LEU A 27 14.31 4.70 2.67
CA LEU A 27 14.86 4.03 3.85
C LEU A 27 14.23 4.50 5.16
N ASP A 28 13.34 5.50 5.09
CA ASP A 28 12.64 5.98 6.27
C ASP A 28 11.77 4.86 6.86
N PRO A 29 11.88 4.57 8.16
CA PRO A 29 11.13 3.50 8.79
C PRO A 29 9.61 3.67 8.67
N GLU A 30 9.08 4.88 8.55
CA GLU A 30 7.64 5.10 8.28
C GLU A 30 7.28 4.72 6.84
N ILE A 31 8.08 5.12 5.85
CA ILE A 31 7.84 4.77 4.44
C ILE A 31 7.95 3.26 4.23
N VAL A 32 8.95 2.62 4.84
CA VAL A 32 9.12 1.16 4.79
C VAL A 32 7.92 0.45 5.41
N ARG A 33 7.42 0.93 6.55
CA ARG A 33 6.22 0.36 7.20
C ARG A 33 4.97 0.53 6.33
N ILE A 34 4.75 1.71 5.75
CA ILE A 34 3.61 1.97 4.86
C ILE A 34 3.70 1.09 3.60
N SER A 35 4.91 0.97 3.02
CA SER A 35 5.17 0.13 1.84
C SER A 35 4.88 -1.34 2.12
N GLN A 36 5.35 -1.87 3.25
CA GLN A 36 5.05 -3.25 3.66
C GLN A 36 3.55 -3.49 3.93
N GLN A 37 2.82 -2.50 4.46
CA GLN A 37 1.38 -2.60 4.63
C GLN A 37 0.65 -2.61 3.27
N LEU A 38 1.11 -1.80 2.33
CA LEU A 38 0.60 -1.76 0.95
C LEU A 38 0.80 -3.12 0.26
N ASP A 39 2.01 -3.67 0.36
CA ASP A 39 2.39 -4.94 -0.25
C ASP A 39 1.54 -6.11 0.29
N LYS A 40 1.36 -6.19 1.61
CA LYS A 40 0.49 -7.19 2.24
C LYS A 40 -0.96 -7.09 1.76
N LEU A 41 -1.48 -5.87 1.58
CA LEU A 41 -2.84 -5.65 1.08
C LEU A 41 -2.98 -6.04 -0.38
N ILE A 42 -1.99 -5.73 -1.23
CA ILE A 42 -1.97 -6.13 -2.64
C ILE A 42 -1.91 -7.66 -2.74
N VAL A 43 -1.02 -8.31 -1.98
CA VAL A 43 -0.88 -9.76 -1.96
C VAL A 43 -2.17 -10.43 -1.46
N ALA A 44 -2.78 -9.94 -0.39
CA ALA A 44 -4.05 -10.43 0.11
C ALA A 44 -5.17 -10.26 -0.92
N HIS A 45 -5.18 -9.15 -1.67
CA HIS A 45 -6.15 -8.90 -2.73
C HIS A 45 -5.95 -9.85 -3.92
N MET A 46 -4.72 -10.00 -4.41
CA MET A 46 -4.37 -10.94 -5.50
C MET A 46 -4.68 -12.39 -5.14
N LEU A 47 -4.44 -12.80 -3.89
CA LEU A 47 -4.80 -14.14 -3.39
C LEU A 47 -6.32 -14.36 -3.37
N HIS A 48 -7.09 -13.32 -3.07
CA HIS A 48 -8.55 -13.38 -3.07
C HIS A 48 -9.13 -13.49 -4.49
N GLU A 49 -8.52 -12.82 -5.47
CA GLU A 49 -8.92 -12.94 -6.88
C GLU A 49 -8.53 -14.29 -7.51
N LYS A 50 -7.53 -14.99 -6.95
CA LYS A 50 -7.06 -16.30 -7.45
C LYS A 50 -7.88 -17.52 -7.00
N ARG A 51 -8.97 -17.36 -6.24
CA ARG A 51 -9.94 -18.44 -6.01
C ARG A 51 -11.01 -18.40 -7.10
N PRO A 52 -10.94 -19.25 -8.14
CA PRO A 52 -12.09 -19.44 -9.02
C PRO A 52 -13.18 -20.09 -8.16
N SER A 53 -14.35 -19.43 -8.11
CA SER A 53 -15.61 -20.12 -7.77
C SER A 53 -16.07 -20.93 -8.97
#